data_AF-A0A9W9NBK0-F1
#
_entry.id   AF-A0A9W9NBK0-F1
#
_cell.length_a   1.000
_cell.length_b   1.000
_cell.length_c   1.000
_cell.angle_alpha   90.00
_cell.angle_beta   90.00
_cell.angle_gamma   90.00
#
_symmetry.space_group_name_H-M   'P 1'
#
loop_
_entity.id
_entity.type
_entity.pdbx_description
1 polymer ?
#
loop_
_entity_poly.entity_id
_entity_poly.type
_entity_poly.pdbx_seq_one_letter_code
_entity_poly.pdbx_strand_id
1 'polypeptide(L)'
;MAAWLDILTDAAGRTLVDTGRLEKLVGDLENPESQSPSLVYFAGGDSRVAALQALFPYNNITRRGQTGFVRLHISTDTARTQRPVFLAEGDLRAYPTNSVTQLERMQRLLLAPRRKLTVGAQRLSSPSQVIVVLTGSTCASVDMAVETTLCSWQDDPQIETTLVDLRGRQMLSPTARFDPLRRALSTSLHVAQRRWSENGIAFSAAHLYALWERTIQLEVGTAVHSALDCLAIARENHRQTISTEHILSFLTEASPSGTGTEAEAHAFIAAALIMHAYPPRMHTFEEHGSSDGKFDSGQIYHYFERFFEQRQAGNPASIIRRASANAFLVRFGGLRSTSTCFSCLCRPPEYALPCGHAICGTCVIIFGAKASRGEYHFDVNECPLCGETCQMTVRQLPPTKRPVLLSLDGGGIRGIIQLGLIWSLDQALGGEIPLSEIFDLCAGTSVGGLNLMDLVFNGSRPETSFQSFSGFARKIFEKPGVVNMPWAKCLKGFLKDGQYDGQNLEGVLRGQLGSSRRIFSAETTTYPGPRVALITSRISDGKACVLANYRGSGNRQEDSAYEFLVSGTKSETPLLWEV
;
A
#
# COMPACT_ATOMS: atom_id res chain seq x y z
N MET A 1 -26.26 10.59 -19.06
CA MET A 1 -24.81 10.32 -19.04
C MET A 1 -24.13 11.19 -17.98
N ALA A 2 -23.15 10.68 -17.23
CA ALA A 2 -22.47 11.45 -16.16
C ALA A 2 -21.08 11.90 -16.62
N ALA A 3 -20.69 13.12 -16.24
CA ALA A 3 -19.35 13.63 -16.49
C ALA A 3 -18.31 12.70 -15.87
N TRP A 4 -17.16 12.57 -16.51
CA TRP A 4 -15.96 11.95 -15.97
C TRP A 4 -14.86 12.98 -15.81
N LEU A 5 -14.60 13.74 -16.87
CA LEU A 5 -13.67 14.85 -16.85
C LEU A 5 -14.41 16.13 -17.18
N ASP A 6 -14.10 17.19 -16.45
CA ASP A 6 -14.63 18.52 -16.69
C ASP A 6 -13.55 19.58 -16.66
N ILE A 7 -13.82 20.74 -17.26
CA ILE A 7 -12.90 21.88 -17.27
C ILE A 7 -13.60 23.05 -16.60
N LEU A 8 -13.19 23.37 -15.38
CA LEU A 8 -13.63 24.56 -14.68
C LEU A 8 -12.76 25.73 -15.12
N THR A 9 -13.39 26.87 -15.44
CA THR A 9 -12.67 28.11 -15.73
C THR A 9 -12.98 29.10 -14.61
N ASP A 10 -11.96 29.57 -13.92
CA ASP A 10 -12.04 30.60 -12.88
C ASP A 10 -11.10 31.78 -13.21
N ALA A 11 -11.02 32.76 -12.31
CA ALA A 11 -10.14 33.91 -12.48
C ALA A 11 -8.64 33.55 -12.46
N ALA A 12 -8.27 32.38 -11.94
CA ALA A 12 -6.90 31.87 -11.85
C ALA A 12 -6.50 30.99 -13.05
N GLY A 13 -7.45 30.52 -13.86
CA GLY A 13 -7.19 29.81 -15.10
C GLY A 13 -8.22 28.73 -15.42
N ARG A 14 -7.76 27.67 -16.10
CA ARG A 14 -8.55 26.48 -16.41
C ARG A 14 -8.05 25.31 -15.57
N THR A 15 -8.94 24.66 -14.85
CA THR A 15 -8.66 23.52 -13.98
C THR A 15 -9.36 22.29 -14.53
N LEU A 16 -8.62 21.21 -14.75
CA LEU A 16 -9.18 19.89 -15.08
C LEU A 16 -9.69 19.24 -13.80
N VAL A 17 -10.93 18.76 -13.82
CA VAL A 17 -11.58 18.09 -12.69
C VAL A 17 -11.91 16.66 -13.07
N ASP A 18 -11.40 15.69 -12.31
CA ASP A 18 -11.91 14.32 -12.32
C ASP A 18 -13.09 14.24 -11.33
N THR A 19 -14.25 13.80 -11.82
CA THR A 19 -15.47 13.71 -11.01
C THR A 19 -15.59 12.39 -10.25
N GLY A 20 -14.58 11.50 -10.27
CA GLY A 20 -14.63 10.17 -9.66
C GLY A 20 -15.50 9.19 -10.44
N ARG A 21 -15.83 9.48 -11.70
CA ARG A 21 -16.76 8.65 -12.48
C ARG A 21 -16.19 7.28 -12.83
N LEU A 22 -14.88 7.22 -13.13
CA LEU A 22 -14.21 5.96 -13.41
C LEU A 22 -14.20 5.06 -12.16
N GLU A 23 -13.88 5.62 -10.99
CA GLU A 23 -13.95 4.92 -9.70
C GLU A 23 -15.31 4.27 -9.49
N LYS A 24 -16.38 5.07 -9.65
CA LYS A 24 -17.75 4.57 -9.50
C LYS A 24 -18.08 3.43 -10.47
N LEU A 25 -17.70 3.56 -11.75
CA LEU A 25 -17.95 2.50 -12.73
C LEU A 25 -17.19 1.22 -12.42
N VAL A 26 -15.95 1.34 -11.96
CA VAL A 26 -15.13 0.19 -11.55
C VAL A 26 -15.70 -0.46 -10.29
N GLY A 27 -16.19 0.33 -9.33
CA GLY A 27 -16.88 -0.18 -8.14
C GLY A 27 -18.22 -0.88 -8.43
N ASP A 28 -18.91 -0.50 -9.50
CA ASP A 28 -20.17 -1.10 -9.94
C ASP A 28 -19.98 -2.40 -10.75
N LEU A 29 -18.74 -2.79 -11.09
CA LEU A 29 -18.43 -4.04 -11.80
C LEU A 29 -18.61 -5.27 -10.92
N GLU A 30 -18.94 -6.41 -11.54
CA GLU A 30 -19.14 -7.68 -10.84
C GLU A 30 -17.83 -8.26 -10.29
N ASN A 31 -16.73 -8.13 -11.04
CA ASN A 31 -15.40 -8.55 -10.61
C ASN A 31 -14.31 -7.61 -11.18
N PRO A 32 -14.12 -6.42 -10.61
CA PRO A 32 -13.17 -5.43 -11.13
C PRO A 32 -11.71 -5.90 -11.11
N GLU A 33 -11.37 -6.90 -10.30
CA GLU A 33 -10.02 -7.48 -10.21
C GLU A 33 -9.72 -8.46 -11.35
N SER A 34 -10.75 -9.08 -11.96
CA SER A 34 -10.58 -10.05 -13.04
C SER A 34 -11.03 -9.54 -14.42
N GLN A 35 -11.95 -8.58 -14.46
CA GLN A 35 -12.46 -8.02 -15.70
C GLN A 35 -11.45 -7.03 -16.28
N SER A 36 -11.06 -7.20 -17.55
CA SER A 36 -10.11 -6.33 -18.26
C SER A 36 -10.83 -5.43 -19.28
N PRO A 37 -11.22 -4.20 -18.90
CA PRO A 37 -12.02 -3.35 -19.76
C PRO A 37 -11.24 -2.80 -20.96
N SER A 38 -11.97 -2.41 -22.01
CA SER A 38 -11.46 -1.62 -23.13
C SER A 38 -12.13 -0.25 -23.14
N LEU A 39 -11.37 0.82 -23.34
CA LEU A 39 -11.92 2.18 -23.47
C LEU A 39 -12.09 2.55 -24.95
N VAL A 40 -13.31 2.92 -25.33
CA VAL A 40 -13.63 3.47 -26.65
C VAL A 40 -14.02 4.92 -26.47
N TYR A 41 -13.27 5.82 -27.08
CA TYR A 41 -13.56 7.25 -27.07
C TYR A 41 -14.25 7.68 -28.37
N PHE A 42 -15.48 8.18 -28.24
CA PHE A 42 -16.27 8.75 -29.33
C PHE A 42 -16.12 10.28 -29.34
N ALA A 43 -15.56 10.80 -30.42
CA ALA A 43 -15.37 12.23 -30.61
C ALA A 43 -16.14 12.70 -31.85
N GLY A 44 -17.01 13.70 -31.71
CA GLY A 44 -17.83 14.20 -32.82
C GLY A 44 -19.09 14.94 -32.37
N GLY A 45 -19.90 15.39 -33.34
CA GLY A 45 -21.17 16.10 -33.13
C GLY A 45 -22.41 15.21 -33.18
N ASP A 46 -23.48 15.62 -33.88
CA ASP A 46 -24.77 14.91 -33.84
C ASP A 46 -24.70 13.47 -34.41
N SER A 47 -23.87 13.25 -35.44
CA SER A 47 -23.60 11.91 -35.97
C SER A 47 -23.02 10.96 -34.91
N ARG A 48 -22.29 11.47 -33.90
CA ARG A 48 -21.77 10.71 -32.76
C ARG A 48 -22.91 10.16 -31.91
N VAL A 49 -23.89 11.00 -31.58
CA VAL A 49 -25.06 10.63 -30.77
C VAL A 49 -25.87 9.56 -31.49
N ALA A 50 -26.12 9.74 -32.78
CA ALA A 50 -26.82 8.75 -33.61
C ALA A 50 -26.06 7.41 -33.69
N ALA A 51 -24.73 7.45 -33.82
CA ALA A 51 -23.89 6.25 -33.81
C ALA A 51 -23.96 5.54 -32.45
N LEU A 52 -23.80 6.26 -31.34
CA LEU A 52 -23.87 5.69 -30.00
C LEU A 52 -25.23 5.02 -29.72
N GLN A 53 -26.33 5.62 -30.14
CA GLN A 53 -27.67 5.03 -30.01
C GLN A 53 -27.83 3.75 -30.84
N ALA A 54 -27.26 3.71 -32.04
CA ALA A 54 -27.36 2.54 -32.92
C ALA A 54 -26.43 1.39 -32.47
N LEU A 55 -25.24 1.71 -31.96
CA LEU A 55 -24.25 0.74 -31.52
C LEU A 55 -24.51 0.21 -30.10
N PHE A 56 -25.09 1.04 -29.22
CA PHE A 56 -25.36 0.73 -27.82
C PHE A 56 -26.80 1.08 -27.44
N PRO A 57 -27.80 0.37 -28.01
CA PRO A 57 -29.21 0.75 -27.89
C PRO A 57 -29.74 0.73 -26.44
N TYR A 58 -29.14 -0.09 -25.57
CA TYR A 58 -29.55 -0.25 -24.17
C TYR A 58 -28.90 0.76 -23.22
N ASN A 59 -27.99 1.60 -23.70
CA ASN A 59 -27.15 2.49 -22.87
C ASN A 59 -27.76 3.86 -22.52
N ASN A 60 -29.06 4.10 -22.76
CA ASN A 60 -29.77 5.35 -22.39
C ASN A 60 -28.99 6.65 -22.73
N ILE A 61 -28.42 6.70 -23.94
CA ILE A 61 -27.44 7.68 -24.42
C ILE A 61 -27.96 9.16 -24.39
N THR A 62 -29.27 9.41 -24.28
CA THR A 62 -29.86 10.77 -24.36
C THR A 62 -30.38 11.37 -23.05
N ARG A 63 -30.25 10.68 -21.90
CA ARG A 63 -30.69 11.28 -20.62
C ARG A 63 -29.78 12.48 -20.30
N ARG A 64 -30.31 13.71 -20.44
CA ARG A 64 -29.68 14.99 -20.10
C ARG A 64 -29.10 14.89 -18.68
N GLY A 65 -27.79 14.66 -18.58
CA GLY A 65 -27.03 14.77 -17.35
C GLY A 65 -26.18 16.04 -17.39
N GLN A 66 -25.61 16.41 -16.25
CA GLN A 66 -24.76 17.60 -16.09
C GLN A 66 -23.73 17.74 -17.23
N THR A 67 -23.46 18.99 -17.60
CA THR A 67 -22.43 19.37 -18.57
C THR A 67 -21.07 18.94 -18.03
N GLY A 68 -20.31 18.20 -18.83
CA GLY A 68 -18.92 17.84 -18.54
C GLY A 68 -18.18 17.64 -19.86
N PHE A 69 -16.88 17.96 -19.87
CA PHE A 69 -16.03 17.90 -21.07
C PHE A 69 -15.95 16.50 -21.69
N VAL A 70 -15.80 15.45 -20.86
CA VAL A 70 -15.87 14.03 -21.27
C VAL A 70 -16.83 13.30 -20.35
N ARG A 71 -17.72 12.48 -20.94
CA ARG A 71 -18.64 11.60 -20.20
C ARG A 71 -18.19 10.16 -20.33
N LEU A 72 -18.40 9.35 -19.29
CA LEU A 72 -17.98 7.94 -19.24
C LEU A 72 -19.11 7.00 -18.82
N HIS A 73 -19.24 5.92 -19.59
CA HIS A 73 -20.26 4.88 -19.47
C HIS A 73 -19.65 3.49 -19.60
N ILE A 74 -20.38 2.49 -19.15
CA ILE A 74 -20.10 1.08 -19.43
C ILE A 74 -21.19 0.55 -20.36
N SER A 75 -20.81 -0.18 -21.41
CA SER A 75 -21.77 -0.87 -22.28
C SER A 75 -22.54 -1.91 -21.46
N THR A 76 -23.87 -1.80 -21.44
CA THR A 76 -24.74 -2.69 -20.64
C THR A 76 -24.58 -4.15 -21.06
N ASP A 77 -24.33 -4.39 -22.34
CA ASP A 77 -24.22 -5.74 -22.93
C ASP A 77 -22.91 -6.43 -22.53
N THR A 78 -21.89 -5.62 -22.23
CA THR A 78 -20.55 -6.13 -21.91
C THR A 78 -20.20 -6.00 -20.42
N ALA A 79 -21.03 -5.33 -19.63
CA ALA A 79 -20.74 -4.99 -18.23
C ALA A 79 -20.41 -6.22 -17.35
N ARG A 80 -21.03 -7.37 -17.66
CA ARG A 80 -20.85 -8.64 -16.93
C ARG A 80 -19.88 -9.60 -17.60
N THR A 81 -19.28 -9.24 -18.73
CA THR A 81 -18.31 -10.10 -19.42
C THR A 81 -16.91 -9.91 -18.83
N GLN A 82 -15.98 -10.81 -19.13
CA GLN A 82 -14.57 -10.64 -18.72
C GLN A 82 -13.89 -9.43 -19.39
N ARG A 83 -14.49 -8.85 -20.44
CA ARG A 83 -13.93 -7.73 -21.20
C ARG A 83 -14.99 -6.63 -21.39
N PRO A 84 -15.35 -5.89 -20.33
CA PRO A 84 -16.33 -4.82 -20.43
C PRO A 84 -15.83 -3.69 -21.33
N VAL A 85 -16.74 -3.05 -22.07
CA VAL A 85 -16.40 -1.91 -22.92
C VAL A 85 -16.83 -0.63 -22.22
N PHE A 86 -15.86 0.22 -21.87
CA PHE A 86 -16.09 1.57 -21.41
C PHE A 86 -16.24 2.51 -22.62
N LEU A 87 -17.27 3.33 -22.58
CA LEU A 87 -17.65 4.27 -23.61
C LEU A 87 -17.40 5.67 -23.07
N ALA A 88 -16.36 6.33 -23.56
CA ALA A 88 -16.16 7.74 -23.32
C ALA A 88 -16.68 8.56 -24.52
N GLU A 89 -17.30 9.70 -24.27
CA GLU A 89 -17.69 10.62 -25.33
C GLU A 89 -17.37 12.07 -24.99
N GLY A 90 -16.97 12.84 -26.00
CA GLY A 90 -16.72 14.28 -25.91
C GLY A 90 -17.23 15.02 -27.14
N ASP A 91 -17.83 16.19 -26.94
CA ASP A 91 -18.27 17.06 -28.04
C ASP A 91 -17.12 17.94 -28.51
N LEU A 92 -16.69 17.71 -29.76
CA LEU A 92 -15.63 18.49 -30.41
C LEU A 92 -16.12 19.88 -30.84
N ARG A 93 -17.43 20.16 -30.76
CA ARG A 93 -18.07 21.41 -31.19
C ARG A 93 -18.10 22.50 -30.13
N ALA A 94 -17.12 22.54 -29.22
CA ALA A 94 -17.00 23.64 -28.26
C ALA A 94 -16.91 25.03 -28.93
N TYR A 95 -16.64 25.09 -30.25
CA TYR A 95 -16.79 26.28 -31.11
C TYR A 95 -17.25 25.86 -32.53
N PRO A 96 -18.16 26.61 -33.19
CA PRO A 96 -18.70 26.27 -34.50
C PRO A 96 -17.64 26.44 -35.60
N THR A 97 -17.20 25.35 -36.23
CA THR A 97 -16.27 25.41 -37.37
C THR A 97 -16.56 24.29 -38.40
N ASN A 98 -16.07 24.46 -39.64
CA ASN A 98 -16.28 23.55 -40.77
C ASN A 98 -15.59 22.17 -40.59
N SER A 99 -15.92 21.17 -41.41
CA SER A 99 -15.40 19.79 -41.28
C SER A 99 -13.86 19.69 -41.34
N VAL A 100 -13.20 20.57 -42.10
CA VAL A 100 -11.73 20.59 -42.25
C VAL A 100 -11.04 21.00 -40.94
N THR A 101 -11.51 22.06 -40.28
CA THR A 101 -10.95 22.48 -38.98
C THR A 101 -11.17 21.46 -37.85
N GLN A 102 -12.23 20.66 -37.92
CA GLN A 102 -12.43 19.54 -36.98
C GLN A 102 -11.39 18.43 -37.19
N LEU A 103 -11.08 18.12 -38.45
CA LEU A 103 -10.02 17.16 -38.80
C LEU A 103 -8.64 17.66 -38.41
N GLU A 104 -8.32 18.94 -38.63
CA GLU A 104 -7.06 19.54 -38.18
C GLU A 104 -6.91 19.51 -36.65
N ARG A 105 -7.99 19.78 -35.90
CA ARG A 105 -7.98 19.65 -34.43
C ARG A 105 -7.79 18.21 -33.99
N MET A 106 -8.46 17.26 -34.65
CA MET A 106 -8.26 15.84 -34.40
C MET A 106 -6.83 15.42 -34.70
N GLN A 107 -6.26 15.87 -35.82
CA GLN A 107 -4.88 15.62 -36.18
C GLN A 107 -3.92 16.19 -35.12
N ARG A 108 -4.13 17.42 -34.63
CA ARG A 108 -3.30 17.97 -33.55
C ARG A 108 -3.41 17.17 -32.25
N LEU A 109 -4.59 16.66 -31.91
CA LEU A 109 -4.77 15.79 -30.74
C LEU A 109 -4.09 14.43 -30.93
N LEU A 110 -4.21 13.85 -32.13
CA LEU A 110 -3.63 12.55 -32.45
C LEU A 110 -2.11 12.60 -32.53
N LEU A 111 -1.56 13.65 -33.14
CA LEU A 111 -0.13 13.91 -33.27
C LEU A 111 0.47 14.63 -32.05
N ALA A 112 -0.34 14.96 -31.05
CA ALA A 112 0.18 15.53 -29.80
C ALA A 112 1.18 14.55 -29.18
N PRO A 113 2.30 15.02 -28.61
CA PRO A 113 3.27 14.15 -27.94
C PRO A 113 2.57 13.32 -26.86
N ARG A 114 2.53 12.01 -27.07
CA ARG A 114 1.99 11.06 -26.08
C ARG A 114 3.12 10.56 -25.21
N ARG A 115 2.84 10.40 -23.91
CA ARG A 115 3.76 9.66 -23.06
C ARG A 115 3.84 8.23 -23.55
N LYS A 116 5.06 7.72 -23.59
CA LYS A 116 5.31 6.31 -23.89
C LYS A 116 5.04 5.50 -22.63
N LEU A 117 4.30 4.41 -22.75
CA LEU A 117 4.14 3.48 -21.65
C LEU A 117 5.35 2.54 -21.60
N THR A 118 5.87 2.29 -20.41
CA THR A 118 6.95 1.34 -20.17
C THR A 118 6.59 0.36 -19.06
N VAL A 119 7.22 -0.81 -19.10
CA VAL A 119 7.25 -1.78 -18.00
C VAL A 119 8.72 -2.00 -17.68
N GLY A 120 9.21 -1.32 -16.64
CA GLY A 120 10.64 -1.23 -16.39
C GLY A 120 11.38 -0.63 -17.60
N ALA A 121 12.42 -1.32 -18.09
CA ALA A 121 13.21 -0.87 -19.24
C ALA A 121 12.50 -1.09 -20.60
N GLN A 122 11.45 -1.91 -20.65
CA GLN A 122 10.77 -2.23 -21.90
C GLN A 122 9.78 -1.13 -22.27
N ARG A 123 9.85 -0.68 -23.53
CA ARG A 123 8.86 0.24 -24.12
C ARG A 123 7.74 -0.56 -24.77
N LEU A 124 6.50 -0.21 -24.43
CA LEU A 124 5.32 -0.84 -25.01
C LEU A 124 4.97 -0.18 -26.34
N SER A 125 4.94 -0.96 -27.41
CA SER A 125 4.44 -0.53 -28.72
C SER A 125 2.98 -0.96 -28.87
N SER A 126 2.04 -0.09 -28.50
CA SER A 126 0.62 -0.31 -28.74
C SER A 126 0.07 0.87 -29.54
N PRO A 127 0.05 0.79 -30.87
CA PRO A 127 -0.47 1.88 -31.68
C PRO A 127 -1.96 2.06 -31.36
N SER A 128 -2.38 3.31 -31.20
CA SER A 128 -3.78 3.61 -30.93
C SER A 128 -4.60 3.32 -32.18
N GLN A 129 -5.68 2.55 -32.01
CA GLN A 129 -6.65 2.28 -33.07
C GLN A 129 -7.53 3.53 -33.25
N VAL A 130 -7.50 4.11 -34.44
CA VAL A 130 -8.32 5.28 -34.79
C VAL A 130 -9.27 4.90 -35.90
N ILE A 131 -10.58 5.01 -35.65
CA ILE A 131 -11.60 4.81 -36.69
C ILE A 131 -12.11 6.17 -37.14
N VAL A 132 -11.90 6.51 -38.40
CA VAL A 132 -12.42 7.75 -38.99
C VAL A 132 -13.72 7.47 -39.70
N VAL A 133 -14.77 8.19 -39.32
CA VAL A 133 -16.13 7.96 -39.83
C VAL A 133 -16.60 9.14 -40.66
N LEU A 134 -16.82 8.93 -41.95
CA LEU A 134 -17.34 9.96 -42.86
C LEU A 134 -18.86 9.92 -42.87
N THR A 135 -19.52 11.04 -42.53
CA THR A 135 -20.99 11.08 -42.36
C THR A 135 -21.71 12.21 -43.12
N GLY A 136 -21.00 13.18 -43.70
CA GLY A 136 -21.58 14.35 -44.40
C GLY A 136 -21.86 14.13 -45.90
N SER A 137 -22.55 15.08 -46.55
CA SER A 137 -22.74 15.10 -48.01
C SER A 137 -21.46 15.52 -48.73
N THR A 138 -21.18 14.91 -49.88
CA THR A 138 -19.94 15.06 -50.65
C THR A 138 -19.74 16.49 -51.18
N CYS A 139 -18.51 16.99 -51.06
CA CYS A 139 -18.00 18.14 -51.78
C CYS A 139 -16.54 17.82 -52.16
N ALA A 140 -16.21 17.86 -53.46
CA ALA A 140 -14.92 17.37 -53.97
C ALA A 140 -13.69 18.05 -53.33
N SER A 141 -13.82 19.32 -52.89
CA SER A 141 -12.75 20.05 -52.19
C SER A 141 -12.53 19.58 -50.74
N VAL A 142 -13.59 19.09 -50.08
CA VAL A 142 -13.52 18.54 -48.72
C VAL A 142 -12.92 17.14 -48.76
N ASP A 143 -13.24 16.35 -49.79
CA ASP A 143 -12.74 14.98 -49.94
C ASP A 143 -11.21 14.93 -50.11
N MET A 144 -10.64 15.83 -50.93
CA MET A 144 -9.18 15.94 -51.12
C MET A 144 -8.45 16.35 -49.83
N ALA A 145 -9.02 17.27 -49.04
CA ALA A 145 -8.44 17.70 -47.77
C ALA A 145 -8.53 16.59 -46.69
N VAL A 146 -9.63 15.84 -46.67
CA VAL A 146 -9.80 14.66 -45.80
C VAL A 146 -8.77 13.59 -46.15
N GLU A 147 -8.62 13.25 -47.44
CA GLU A 147 -7.64 12.27 -47.91
C GLU A 147 -6.20 12.68 -47.58
N THR A 148 -5.84 13.95 -47.81
CA THR A 148 -4.50 14.46 -47.46
C THR A 148 -4.22 14.36 -45.97
N THR A 149 -5.20 14.68 -45.13
CA THR A 149 -5.08 14.57 -43.66
C THR A 149 -4.98 13.11 -43.22
N LEU A 150 -5.77 12.21 -43.81
CA LEU A 150 -5.73 10.77 -43.52
C LEU A 150 -4.38 10.13 -43.88
N CYS A 151 -3.81 10.50 -45.03
CA CYS A 151 -2.47 10.05 -45.43
C CYS A 151 -1.42 10.47 -44.40
N SER A 152 -1.49 11.69 -43.87
CA SER A 152 -0.55 12.16 -42.84
C SER A 152 -0.62 11.38 -41.51
N TRP A 153 -1.71 10.66 -41.23
CA TRP A 153 -1.84 9.81 -40.05
C TRP A 153 -1.29 8.41 -40.28
N GLN A 154 -1.22 7.96 -41.53
CA GLN A 154 -0.65 6.65 -41.90
C GLN A 154 0.88 6.64 -41.79
N ASP A 155 1.52 7.81 -41.81
CA ASP A 155 2.97 7.96 -41.67
C ASP A 155 3.46 7.83 -40.20
N ASP A 156 2.56 7.88 -39.20
CA ASP A 156 2.93 7.69 -37.80
C ASP A 156 2.80 6.21 -37.37
N PRO A 157 3.90 5.52 -37.04
CA PRO A 157 3.86 4.11 -36.64
C PRO A 157 3.12 3.85 -35.31
N GLN A 158 2.72 4.88 -34.57
CA GLN A 158 1.95 4.77 -33.33
C GLN A 158 0.44 4.90 -33.52
N ILE A 159 -0.04 5.10 -34.75
CA ILE A 159 -1.47 5.28 -35.05
C ILE A 159 -1.87 4.30 -36.14
N GLU A 160 -2.81 3.41 -35.84
CA GLU A 160 -3.40 2.52 -36.83
C GLU A 160 -4.79 3.04 -37.19
N THR A 161 -4.94 3.50 -38.44
CA THR A 161 -6.15 4.20 -38.88
C THR A 161 -7.02 3.29 -39.74
N THR A 162 -8.32 3.18 -39.42
CA THR A 162 -9.34 2.51 -40.23
C THR A 162 -10.37 3.54 -40.71
N LEU A 163 -10.61 3.60 -42.02
CA LEU A 163 -11.62 4.48 -42.60
C LEU A 163 -12.97 3.75 -42.75
N VAL A 164 -14.04 4.36 -42.25
CA VAL A 164 -15.41 3.89 -42.40
C VAL A 164 -16.25 4.98 -43.09
N ASP A 165 -16.60 4.72 -44.35
CA ASP A 165 -17.44 5.64 -45.11
C ASP A 165 -18.94 5.30 -44.93
N LEU A 166 -19.68 6.21 -44.28
CA LEU A 166 -21.13 6.10 -44.09
C LEU A 166 -21.91 7.11 -44.95
N ARG A 167 -21.25 7.79 -45.89
CA ARG A 167 -21.90 8.71 -46.83
C ARG A 167 -22.85 7.92 -47.75
N GLY A 168 -23.96 8.54 -48.15
CA GLY A 168 -25.00 7.92 -48.97
C GLY A 168 -25.87 6.89 -48.24
N ARG A 169 -25.60 6.61 -46.96
CA ARG A 169 -26.37 5.64 -46.14
C ARG A 169 -27.46 6.31 -45.30
N GLN A 170 -27.79 7.58 -45.56
CA GLN A 170 -28.70 8.35 -44.69
C GLN A 170 -30.15 7.83 -44.71
N MET A 171 -30.55 7.17 -45.81
CA MET A 171 -31.89 6.60 -45.99
C MET A 171 -32.06 5.21 -45.36
N LEU A 172 -30.99 4.59 -44.86
CA LEU A 172 -31.05 3.29 -44.20
C LEU A 172 -31.52 3.41 -42.75
N SER A 173 -32.04 2.32 -42.18
CA SER A 173 -32.31 2.26 -40.74
C SER A 173 -31.02 2.53 -39.93
N PRO A 174 -31.10 3.09 -38.71
CA PRO A 174 -29.91 3.38 -37.90
C PRO A 174 -28.98 2.16 -37.74
N THR A 175 -29.55 0.99 -37.51
CA THR A 175 -28.79 -0.28 -37.41
C THR A 175 -28.04 -0.59 -38.71
N ALA A 176 -28.69 -0.50 -39.87
CA ALA A 176 -28.06 -0.78 -41.16
C ALA A 176 -27.08 0.31 -41.61
N ARG A 177 -27.34 1.57 -41.24
CA ARG A 177 -26.47 2.72 -41.50
C ARG A 177 -25.14 2.57 -40.77
N PHE A 178 -25.16 2.21 -39.49
CA PHE A 178 -23.96 2.12 -38.65
C PHE A 178 -23.34 0.71 -38.56
N ASP A 179 -23.90 -0.29 -39.25
CA ASP A 179 -23.34 -1.64 -39.27
C ASP A 179 -21.85 -1.71 -39.70
N PRO A 180 -21.38 -0.96 -40.73
CA PRO A 180 -19.95 -0.95 -41.06
C PRO A 180 -19.08 -0.46 -39.90
N LEU A 181 -19.54 0.56 -39.17
CA LEU A 181 -18.86 1.08 -37.99
C LEU A 181 -18.87 0.05 -36.85
N ARG A 182 -19.99 -0.65 -36.65
CA ARG A 182 -20.10 -1.73 -35.67
C ARG A 182 -19.06 -2.82 -35.91
N ARG A 183 -18.93 -3.27 -37.17
CA ARG A 183 -17.96 -4.29 -37.57
C ARG A 183 -16.52 -3.81 -37.37
N ALA A 184 -16.19 -2.60 -37.84
CA ALA A 184 -14.87 -2.02 -37.66
C ALA A 184 -14.50 -1.90 -36.17
N LEU A 185 -15.42 -1.40 -35.34
CA LEU A 185 -15.22 -1.27 -33.89
C LEU A 185 -14.96 -2.63 -33.22
N SER A 186 -15.77 -3.65 -33.53
CA SER A 186 -15.57 -4.99 -32.99
C SER A 186 -14.22 -5.58 -33.38
N THR A 187 -13.80 -5.40 -34.64
CA THR A 187 -12.49 -5.87 -35.11
C THR A 187 -11.35 -5.14 -34.39
N SER A 188 -11.39 -3.81 -34.32
CA SER A 188 -10.35 -3.02 -33.64
C SER A 188 -10.27 -3.34 -32.14
N LEU A 189 -11.41 -3.55 -31.48
CA LEU A 189 -11.43 -3.99 -30.08
C LEU A 189 -10.77 -5.35 -29.91
N HIS A 190 -11.08 -6.32 -30.77
CA HIS A 190 -10.48 -7.65 -30.69
C HIS A 190 -8.96 -7.62 -30.93
N VAL A 191 -8.50 -6.85 -31.91
CA VAL A 191 -7.06 -6.66 -32.19
C VAL A 191 -6.35 -5.98 -31.02
N ALA A 192 -6.91 -4.90 -30.47
CA ALA A 192 -6.33 -4.19 -29.34
C ALA A 192 -6.24 -5.10 -28.10
N GLN A 193 -7.32 -5.82 -27.78
CA GLN A 193 -7.37 -6.75 -26.66
C GLN A 193 -6.35 -7.88 -26.77
N ARG A 194 -6.19 -8.46 -27.97
CA ARG A 194 -5.19 -9.49 -28.23
C ARG A 194 -3.78 -8.94 -28.01
N ARG A 195 -3.48 -7.77 -28.56
CA ARG A 195 -2.16 -7.11 -28.38
C ARG A 195 -1.88 -6.81 -26.92
N TRP A 196 -2.86 -6.32 -26.15
CA TRP A 196 -2.66 -6.07 -24.71
C TRP A 196 -2.37 -7.36 -23.94
N SER A 197 -3.05 -8.45 -24.27
CA SER A 197 -2.77 -9.76 -23.69
C SER A 197 -1.38 -10.27 -24.07
N GLU A 198 -0.99 -10.17 -25.34
CA GLU A 198 0.34 -10.58 -25.85
C GLU A 198 1.50 -9.74 -25.31
N ASN A 199 1.26 -8.49 -24.91
CA ASN A 199 2.26 -7.62 -24.28
C ASN A 199 2.20 -7.65 -22.74
N GLY A 200 1.40 -8.54 -22.14
CA GLY A 200 1.28 -8.64 -20.69
C GLY A 200 0.70 -7.39 -20.00
N ILE A 201 -0.12 -6.58 -20.70
CA ILE A 201 -0.71 -5.32 -20.20
C ILE A 201 -2.24 -5.29 -20.25
N ALA A 202 -2.88 -6.47 -20.30
CA ALA A 202 -4.32 -6.61 -20.16
C ALA A 202 -4.76 -6.36 -18.71
N PHE A 203 -4.57 -5.12 -18.24
CA PHE A 203 -4.90 -4.67 -16.90
C PHE A 203 -6.37 -4.94 -16.55
N SER A 204 -6.62 -5.32 -15.29
CA SER A 204 -7.99 -5.36 -14.77
C SER A 204 -8.56 -3.95 -14.64
N ALA A 205 -9.88 -3.86 -14.43
CA ALA A 205 -10.54 -2.59 -14.18
C ALA A 205 -9.96 -1.89 -12.93
N ALA A 206 -9.66 -2.65 -11.89
CA ALA A 206 -9.00 -2.15 -10.68
C ALA A 206 -7.60 -1.61 -10.96
N HIS A 207 -6.79 -2.32 -11.76
CA HIS A 207 -5.46 -1.87 -12.15
C HIS A 207 -5.50 -0.60 -12.99
N LEU A 208 -6.40 -0.53 -13.98
CA LEU A 208 -6.56 0.65 -14.83
C LEU A 208 -6.97 1.88 -14.02
N TYR A 209 -7.90 1.71 -13.08
CA TYR A 209 -8.29 2.80 -12.19
C TYR A 209 -7.12 3.27 -11.31
N ALA A 210 -6.40 2.35 -10.67
CA ALA A 210 -5.25 2.68 -9.83
C ALA A 210 -4.14 3.39 -10.62
N LEU A 211 -3.84 2.92 -11.84
CA LEU A 211 -2.89 3.57 -12.73
C LEU A 211 -3.39 4.96 -13.14
N TRP A 212 -4.67 5.13 -13.46
CA TRP A 212 -5.25 6.42 -13.82
C TRP A 212 -5.16 7.44 -12.68
N GLU A 213 -5.65 7.07 -11.50
CA GLU A 213 -5.64 7.92 -10.32
C GLU A 213 -4.20 8.35 -9.98
N ARG A 214 -3.27 7.39 -9.97
CA ARG A 214 -1.89 7.68 -9.64
C ARG A 214 -1.21 8.54 -10.71
N THR A 215 -1.53 8.31 -11.98
CA THR A 215 -1.07 9.16 -13.08
C THR A 215 -1.53 10.59 -12.85
N ILE A 216 -2.83 10.85 -12.63
CA ILE A 216 -3.32 12.22 -12.37
C ILE A 216 -2.54 12.89 -11.23
N GLN A 217 -2.34 12.20 -10.12
CA GLN A 217 -1.63 12.74 -8.95
C GLN A 217 -0.17 13.13 -9.27
N LEU A 218 0.52 12.36 -10.12
CA LEU A 218 1.90 12.64 -10.55
C LEU A 218 1.98 13.73 -11.64
N GLU A 219 0.91 13.89 -12.44
CA GLU A 219 0.87 14.77 -13.61
C GLU A 219 0.49 16.23 -13.30
N VAL A 220 -0.13 16.52 -12.15
CA VAL A 220 -0.39 17.92 -11.73
C VAL A 220 0.93 18.63 -11.40
N GLY A 221 1.62 19.15 -12.43
CA GLY A 221 2.79 20.01 -12.30
C GLY A 221 4.11 19.51 -12.93
N THR A 222 4.13 18.42 -13.71
CA THR A 222 5.36 17.89 -14.34
C THR A 222 5.39 18.08 -15.87
N ALA A 223 6.58 18.21 -16.44
CA ALA A 223 6.77 18.41 -17.88
C ALA A 223 6.42 17.14 -18.69
N VAL A 224 5.73 17.33 -19.82
CA VAL A 224 5.02 16.34 -20.67
C VAL A 224 5.91 15.25 -21.30
N HIS A 225 7.21 15.15 -20.99
CA HIS A 225 8.19 14.46 -21.83
C HIS A 225 8.78 13.13 -21.30
N SER A 226 8.35 12.60 -20.14
CA SER A 226 8.84 11.30 -19.63
C SER A 226 7.93 10.11 -20.03
N ALA A 227 8.50 8.90 -20.03
CA ALA A 227 7.73 7.67 -20.13
C ALA A 227 6.99 7.39 -18.80
N LEU A 228 5.79 6.81 -18.89
CA LEU A 228 5.03 6.36 -17.73
C LEU A 228 5.36 4.88 -17.48
N ASP A 229 6.15 4.62 -16.44
CA ASP A 229 6.52 3.26 -16.05
C ASP A 229 5.46 2.63 -15.14
N CYS A 230 4.65 1.75 -15.72
CA CYS A 230 3.57 1.05 -15.02
C CYS A 230 4.12 0.17 -13.88
N LEU A 231 5.32 -0.38 -14.02
CA LEU A 231 5.94 -1.23 -13.00
C LEU A 231 6.38 -0.40 -11.81
N ALA A 232 6.99 0.75 -12.05
CA ALA A 232 7.41 1.69 -11.01
C ALA A 232 6.19 2.22 -10.22
N ILE A 233 5.11 2.58 -10.91
CA ILE A 233 3.85 3.02 -10.28
C ILE A 233 3.26 1.90 -9.43
N ALA A 234 3.16 0.68 -9.96
CA ALA A 234 2.62 -0.45 -9.23
C ALA A 234 3.44 -0.82 -7.98
N ARG A 235 4.76 -0.57 -7.99
CA ARG A 235 5.68 -0.87 -6.87
C ARG A 235 5.97 0.32 -5.97
N GLU A 236 5.31 1.46 -6.15
CA GLU A 236 5.67 2.69 -5.45
C GLU A 236 5.65 2.56 -3.92
N ASN A 237 4.69 1.80 -3.38
CA ASN A 237 4.54 1.54 -1.96
C ASN A 237 5.36 0.32 -1.47
N HIS A 238 6.09 -0.33 -2.36
CA HIS A 238 6.86 -1.56 -2.13
C HIS A 238 8.34 -1.41 -2.56
N ARG A 239 8.95 -0.25 -2.32
CA ARG A 239 10.33 0.07 -2.76
C ARG A 239 11.46 -0.68 -2.03
N GLN A 240 11.17 -1.42 -0.97
CA GLN A 240 12.19 -2.12 -0.20
C GLN A 240 12.55 -3.46 -0.86
N THR A 241 13.84 -3.75 -0.93
CA THR A 241 14.39 -5.00 -1.46
C THR A 241 14.91 -5.89 -0.35
N ILE A 242 14.96 -7.19 -0.61
CA ILE A 242 15.65 -8.14 0.27
C ILE A 242 17.15 -7.82 0.20
N SER A 243 17.75 -7.49 1.34
CA SER A 243 19.19 -7.22 1.45
C SER A 243 19.93 -8.51 1.80
N THR A 244 21.23 -8.52 1.53
CA THR A 244 22.13 -9.61 1.93
C THR A 244 22.12 -9.82 3.44
N GLU A 245 22.01 -8.75 4.23
CA GLU A 245 21.92 -8.81 5.70
C GLU A 245 20.70 -9.60 6.18
N HIS A 246 19.53 -9.38 5.59
CA HIS A 246 18.31 -10.13 5.94
C HIS A 246 18.44 -11.62 5.60
N ILE A 247 19.12 -11.95 4.50
CA ILE A 247 19.39 -13.34 4.12
C ILE A 247 20.38 -13.98 5.07
N LEU A 248 21.47 -13.29 5.42
CA LEU A 248 22.43 -13.79 6.40
C LEU A 248 21.76 -14.03 7.75
N SER A 249 20.94 -13.09 8.23
CA SER A 249 20.15 -13.27 9.45
C SER A 249 19.25 -14.51 9.39
N PHE A 250 18.58 -14.74 8.25
CA PHE A 250 17.79 -15.95 8.04
C PHE A 250 18.64 -17.22 8.05
N LEU A 251 19.76 -17.25 7.33
CA LEU A 251 20.63 -18.42 7.26
C LEU A 251 21.27 -18.74 8.62
N THR A 252 21.64 -17.73 9.40
CA THR A 252 22.16 -17.90 10.77
C THR A 252 21.11 -18.52 11.69
N GLU A 253 19.84 -18.09 11.62
CA GLU A 253 18.77 -18.70 12.43
C GLU A 253 18.35 -20.08 11.90
N ALA A 254 18.50 -20.33 10.60
CA ALA A 254 18.19 -21.62 9.99
C ALA A 254 19.26 -22.70 10.28
N SER A 255 20.54 -22.33 10.38
CA SER A 255 21.67 -23.26 10.49
C SER A 255 21.65 -24.18 11.73
N PRO A 256 21.31 -23.71 12.95
CA PRO A 256 21.28 -24.55 14.15
C PRO A 256 20.20 -25.64 14.12
N SER A 257 19.22 -25.55 13.22
CA SER A 257 18.11 -26.50 13.07
C SER A 257 18.54 -27.84 12.44
N GLY A 258 19.79 -27.94 11.96
CA GLY A 258 20.51 -29.20 11.73
C GLY A 258 20.06 -30.11 10.58
N THR A 259 19.03 -29.79 9.79
CA THR A 259 18.50 -30.75 8.79
C THR A 259 18.02 -30.17 7.46
N GLY A 260 18.17 -28.86 7.20
CA GLY A 260 17.67 -28.23 5.97
C GLY A 260 18.58 -28.43 4.77
N THR A 261 18.02 -28.89 3.65
CA THR A 261 18.76 -28.86 2.38
C THR A 261 18.90 -27.40 1.93
N GLU A 262 20.06 -27.03 1.35
CA GLU A 262 20.25 -25.70 0.74
C GLU A 262 19.10 -25.36 -0.23
N ALA A 263 18.54 -26.38 -0.89
CA ALA A 263 17.37 -26.28 -1.75
C ALA A 263 16.12 -25.69 -1.07
N GLU A 264 15.83 -26.04 0.19
CA GLU A 264 14.67 -25.52 0.92
C GLU A 264 14.88 -24.07 1.36
N ALA A 265 16.10 -23.70 1.73
CA ALA A 265 16.48 -22.31 1.99
C ALA A 265 16.35 -21.47 0.71
N HIS A 266 16.82 -21.99 -0.43
CA HIS A 266 16.66 -21.34 -1.73
C HIS A 266 15.17 -21.13 -2.09
N ALA A 267 14.33 -22.15 -1.89
CA ALA A 267 12.89 -22.03 -2.11
C ALA A 267 12.24 -20.99 -1.17
N PHE A 268 12.64 -20.94 0.10
CA PHE A 268 12.13 -19.97 1.06
C PHE A 268 12.46 -18.52 0.65
N ILE A 269 13.70 -18.28 0.22
CA ILE A 269 14.16 -16.97 -0.28
C ILE A 269 13.42 -16.61 -1.58
N ALA A 270 13.33 -17.54 -2.54
CA ALA A 270 12.65 -17.34 -3.81
C ALA A 270 11.16 -16.97 -3.64
N ALA A 271 10.45 -17.64 -2.73
CA ALA A 271 9.06 -17.32 -2.45
C ALA A 271 8.88 -15.92 -1.82
N ALA A 272 9.86 -15.46 -1.01
CA ALA A 272 9.88 -14.08 -0.51
C ALA A 272 10.12 -13.08 -1.64
N LEU A 273 11.05 -13.36 -2.56
CA LEU A 273 11.30 -12.53 -3.75
C LEU A 273 10.06 -12.39 -4.61
N ILE A 274 9.31 -13.48 -4.86
CA ILE A 274 8.05 -13.43 -5.61
C ILE A 274 7.00 -12.53 -4.93
N MET A 275 6.88 -12.60 -3.59
CA MET A 275 5.95 -11.73 -2.86
C MET A 275 6.33 -10.24 -2.90
N HIS A 276 7.62 -9.91 -2.96
CA HIS A 276 8.07 -8.53 -3.17
C HIS A 276 7.94 -8.08 -4.61
N ALA A 277 8.22 -8.97 -5.57
CA ALA A 277 8.09 -8.67 -6.98
C ALA A 277 6.62 -8.46 -7.39
N TYR A 278 5.70 -9.19 -6.77
CA TYR A 278 4.26 -9.20 -7.03
C TYR A 278 3.44 -9.17 -5.73
N PRO A 279 3.45 -8.06 -4.97
CA PRO A 279 2.58 -7.88 -3.81
C PRO A 279 1.09 -8.16 -4.15
N PRO A 280 0.25 -8.44 -3.14
CA PRO A 280 -1.17 -8.73 -3.36
C PRO A 280 -1.84 -7.66 -4.23
N ARG A 281 -2.69 -8.11 -5.15
CA ARG A 281 -3.39 -7.27 -6.15
C ARG A 281 -2.49 -6.60 -7.18
N MET A 282 -1.18 -6.87 -7.22
CA MET A 282 -0.33 -6.38 -8.32
C MET A 282 -0.62 -7.14 -9.62
N HIS A 283 -0.66 -6.38 -10.73
CA HIS A 283 -0.72 -6.93 -12.08
C HIS A 283 0.48 -7.84 -12.36
N THR A 284 0.25 -8.97 -13.02
CA THR A 284 1.32 -9.87 -13.43
C THR A 284 1.93 -9.34 -14.72
N PHE A 285 3.03 -8.63 -14.61
CA PHE A 285 3.85 -8.26 -15.76
C PHE A 285 4.62 -9.49 -16.25
N GLU A 286 4.83 -9.59 -17.56
CA GLU A 286 5.76 -10.57 -18.11
C GLU A 286 7.18 -10.27 -17.64
N GLU A 287 7.97 -11.32 -17.40
CA GLU A 287 9.31 -11.20 -16.86
C GLU A 287 10.25 -10.56 -17.87
N HIS A 288 10.41 -9.24 -17.77
CA HIS A 288 11.38 -8.49 -18.55
C HIS A 288 12.64 -8.27 -17.71
N GLY A 289 13.38 -9.36 -17.48
CA GLY A 289 14.81 -9.35 -17.20
C GLY A 289 15.34 -8.31 -16.21
N SER A 290 14.59 -7.99 -15.16
CA SER A 290 15.00 -7.09 -14.09
C SER A 290 15.24 -7.90 -12.81
N SER A 291 15.95 -9.01 -12.95
CA SER A 291 16.94 -9.35 -11.94
C SER A 291 18.00 -8.25 -12.00
N ASP A 292 17.80 -7.18 -11.22
CA ASP A 292 18.94 -6.41 -10.73
C ASP A 292 19.88 -7.48 -10.14
N GLY A 293 20.99 -7.76 -10.85
CA GLY A 293 21.83 -8.95 -10.71
C GLY A 293 22.53 -9.07 -9.36
N LYS A 294 21.75 -9.22 -8.29
CA LYS A 294 22.20 -9.24 -6.90
C LYS A 294 22.04 -10.60 -6.24
N PHE A 295 21.35 -11.55 -6.88
CA PHE A 295 21.23 -12.92 -6.37
C PHE A 295 21.94 -13.90 -7.30
N ASP A 296 23.25 -14.03 -7.07
CA ASP A 296 24.23 -14.85 -7.80
C ASP A 296 24.08 -16.37 -7.55
N SER A 297 22.87 -16.86 -7.25
CA SER A 297 22.62 -18.30 -7.08
C SER A 297 21.58 -18.75 -8.09
N GLY A 298 22.03 -19.45 -9.13
CA GLY A 298 21.15 -20.06 -10.13
C GLY A 298 20.08 -20.97 -9.53
N GLN A 299 20.29 -21.48 -8.30
CA GLN A 299 19.31 -22.29 -7.58
C GLN A 299 18.14 -21.47 -7.02
N ILE A 300 18.39 -20.27 -6.47
CA ILE A 300 17.31 -19.38 -6.02
C ILE A 300 16.46 -18.98 -7.23
N TYR A 301 17.11 -18.65 -8.35
CA TYR A 301 16.43 -18.29 -9.58
C TYR A 301 15.56 -19.42 -10.14
N HIS A 302 16.05 -20.67 -10.13
CA HIS A 302 15.26 -21.84 -10.52
C HIS A 302 13.96 -21.98 -9.70
N TYR A 303 14.01 -21.78 -8.37
CA TYR A 303 12.79 -21.77 -7.56
C TYR A 303 11.90 -20.55 -7.82
N PHE A 304 12.50 -19.39 -8.11
CA PHE A 304 11.76 -18.19 -8.45
C PHE A 304 10.92 -18.40 -9.71
N GLU A 305 11.51 -18.93 -10.79
CA GLU A 305 10.80 -19.26 -12.03
C GLU A 305 9.63 -20.22 -11.78
N ARG A 306 9.85 -21.31 -11.02
CA ARG A 306 8.80 -22.25 -10.66
C ARG A 306 7.64 -21.61 -9.87
N PHE A 307 7.94 -20.67 -8.97
CA PHE A 307 6.90 -19.93 -8.25
C PHE A 307 6.24 -18.86 -9.12
N PHE A 308 6.96 -18.29 -10.07
CA PHE A 308 6.41 -17.36 -11.05
C PHE A 308 5.40 -18.04 -11.97
N GLU A 309 5.66 -19.28 -12.42
CA GLU A 309 4.69 -20.10 -13.14
C GLU A 309 3.40 -20.31 -12.34
N GLN A 310 3.51 -20.62 -11.04
CA GLN A 310 2.32 -20.74 -10.17
C GLN A 310 1.57 -19.42 -10.06
N ARG A 311 2.28 -18.29 -10.03
CA ARG A 311 1.69 -16.95 -10.02
C ARG A 311 0.95 -16.64 -11.33
N GLN A 312 1.51 -17.04 -12.47
CA GLN A 312 0.84 -16.93 -13.79
C GLN A 312 -0.40 -17.81 -13.87
N ALA A 313 -0.37 -19.00 -13.24
CA ALA A 313 -1.53 -19.88 -13.10
C ALA A 313 -2.63 -19.34 -12.15
N GLY A 314 -2.45 -18.13 -11.60
CA GLY A 314 -3.46 -17.43 -10.79
C GLY A 314 -3.26 -17.51 -9.28
N ASN A 315 -2.22 -18.19 -8.78
CA ASN A 315 -1.96 -18.25 -7.34
C ASN A 315 -1.39 -16.91 -6.84
N PRO A 316 -2.01 -16.25 -5.84
CA PRO A 316 -1.44 -15.03 -5.28
C PRO A 316 -0.06 -15.30 -4.67
N ALA A 317 0.87 -14.35 -4.83
CA ALA A 317 2.23 -14.48 -4.30
C ALA A 317 2.26 -14.67 -2.78
N SER A 318 1.30 -14.09 -2.05
CA SER A 318 1.12 -14.32 -0.61
C SER A 318 0.76 -15.76 -0.27
N ILE A 319 -0.03 -16.44 -1.09
CA ILE A 319 -0.38 -17.86 -0.90
C ILE A 319 0.84 -18.74 -1.16
N ILE A 320 1.57 -18.49 -2.25
CA ILE A 320 2.83 -19.18 -2.56
C ILE A 320 3.82 -19.00 -1.40
N ARG A 321 3.95 -17.77 -0.89
CA ARG A 321 4.83 -17.45 0.23
C ARG A 321 4.43 -18.20 1.51
N ARG A 322 3.14 -18.19 1.87
CA ARG A 322 2.62 -18.88 3.05
C ARG A 322 2.87 -20.39 2.97
N ALA A 323 2.59 -21.00 1.82
CA ALA A 323 2.82 -22.43 1.61
C ALA A 323 4.31 -22.80 1.73
N SER A 324 5.20 -22.01 1.11
CA SER A 324 6.66 -22.20 1.20
C SER A 324 7.17 -22.03 2.63
N ALA A 325 6.72 -20.99 3.35
CA ALA A 325 7.12 -20.74 4.74
C ALA A 325 6.67 -21.85 5.69
N ASN A 326 5.41 -22.29 5.56
CA ASN A 326 4.85 -23.36 6.38
C ASN A 326 5.58 -24.69 6.13
N ALA A 327 5.79 -25.06 4.87
CA ALA A 327 6.52 -26.27 4.51
C ALA A 327 7.95 -26.29 5.07
N PHE A 328 8.63 -25.14 5.06
CA PHE A 328 9.94 -25.00 5.70
C PHE A 328 9.85 -25.19 7.22
N LEU A 329 8.91 -24.51 7.88
CA LEU A 329 8.80 -24.51 9.35
C LEU A 329 8.30 -25.82 9.95
N VAL A 330 7.43 -26.56 9.28
CA VAL A 330 7.00 -27.90 9.71
C VAL A 330 8.19 -28.85 9.82
N ARG A 331 9.23 -28.64 9.00
CA ARG A 331 10.39 -29.52 8.92
C ARG A 331 11.55 -29.10 9.80
N PHE A 332 11.83 -27.80 9.88
CA PHE A 332 13.00 -27.26 10.58
C PHE A 332 12.68 -26.69 11.96
N GLY A 333 11.42 -26.32 12.21
CA GLY A 333 11.01 -25.65 13.44
C GLY A 333 11.80 -24.37 13.71
N GLY A 334 11.60 -23.76 14.88
CA GLY A 334 12.58 -22.87 15.51
C GLY A 334 12.87 -21.49 14.90
N LEU A 335 12.52 -21.22 13.63
CA LEU A 335 12.94 -20.01 12.92
C LEU A 335 12.30 -18.74 13.52
N ARG A 336 13.03 -18.00 14.35
CA ARG A 336 12.56 -16.78 15.00
C ARG A 336 13.55 -15.67 14.78
N SER A 337 13.05 -14.48 14.46
CA SER A 337 13.88 -13.28 14.44
C SER A 337 13.11 -12.12 15.06
N THR A 338 13.85 -11.32 15.83
CA THR A 338 13.34 -10.08 16.42
C THR A 338 13.87 -8.84 15.70
N SER A 339 14.64 -9.01 14.62
CA SER A 339 15.24 -7.95 13.81
C SER A 339 14.72 -7.95 12.36
N THR A 340 14.34 -9.12 11.83
CA THR A 340 13.84 -9.30 10.47
C THR A 340 12.48 -10.03 10.48
N CYS A 341 11.48 -9.45 9.82
CA CYS A 341 10.22 -10.13 9.56
C CYS A 341 10.44 -11.23 8.52
N PHE A 342 10.62 -12.48 8.96
CA PHE A 342 10.84 -13.59 8.06
C PHE A 342 9.66 -13.88 7.13
N SER A 343 8.43 -13.43 7.41
CA SER A 343 7.32 -13.55 6.45
C SER A 343 7.63 -12.85 5.13
N CYS A 344 8.32 -11.71 5.15
CA CYS A 344 8.77 -11.00 3.95
C CYS A 344 10.28 -11.01 3.72
N LEU A 345 11.08 -11.45 4.70
CA LEU A 345 12.55 -11.47 4.64
C LEU A 345 13.16 -10.08 4.32
N CYS A 346 12.53 -8.99 4.76
CA CYS A 346 12.94 -7.65 4.32
C CYS A 346 12.67 -6.54 5.34
N ARG A 347 11.53 -6.56 6.02
CA ARG A 347 11.14 -5.46 6.91
C ARG A 347 11.46 -5.78 8.35
N PRO A 348 11.81 -4.78 9.17
CA PRO A 348 11.90 -4.97 10.61
C PRO A 348 10.51 -5.31 11.18
N PRO A 349 10.40 -6.28 12.11
CA PRO A 349 9.12 -6.70 12.65
C PRO A 349 8.58 -5.69 13.67
N GLU A 350 7.27 -5.51 13.69
CA GLU A 350 6.59 -4.56 14.59
C GLU A 350 5.66 -5.26 15.57
N TYR A 351 5.23 -6.48 15.26
CA TYR A 351 4.26 -7.23 16.04
C TYR A 351 4.79 -8.63 16.30
N ALA A 352 4.89 -9.01 17.57
CA ALA A 352 5.15 -10.38 17.96
C ALA A 352 3.83 -11.17 18.03
N LEU A 353 3.86 -12.42 17.57
CA LEU A 353 2.73 -13.35 17.51
C LEU A 353 2.77 -14.35 18.68
N PRO A 354 1.64 -14.87 19.19
CA PRO A 354 1.61 -15.81 20.31
C PRO A 354 2.50 -17.06 20.14
N CYS A 355 2.66 -17.54 18.90
CA CYS A 355 3.57 -18.64 18.55
C CYS A 355 5.07 -18.29 18.66
N GLY A 356 5.39 -17.02 18.94
CA GLY A 356 6.75 -16.48 19.12
C GLY A 356 7.40 -15.94 17.86
N HIS A 357 6.74 -16.01 16.70
CA HIS A 357 7.19 -15.35 15.47
C HIS A 357 6.91 -13.84 15.51
N ALA A 358 7.54 -13.06 14.63
CA ALA A 358 7.30 -11.62 14.54
C ALA A 358 7.10 -11.15 13.09
N ILE A 359 6.17 -10.21 12.89
CA ILE A 359 5.76 -9.69 11.59
C ILE A 359 5.78 -8.16 11.52
N CYS A 360 6.04 -7.60 10.34
CA CYS A 360 5.96 -6.15 10.10
C CYS A 360 4.54 -5.69 9.78
N GLY A 361 4.26 -4.37 9.81
CA GLY A 361 2.95 -3.82 9.47
C GLY A 361 2.47 -4.16 8.05
N THR A 362 3.38 -4.26 7.08
CA THR A 362 3.00 -4.68 5.72
C THR A 362 2.53 -6.13 5.67
N CYS A 363 3.18 -7.04 6.41
CA CYS A 363 2.77 -8.44 6.47
C CYS A 363 1.42 -8.61 7.20
N VAL A 364 1.11 -7.76 8.17
CA VAL A 364 -0.23 -7.70 8.78
C VAL A 364 -1.29 -7.42 7.71
N ILE A 365 -1.05 -6.44 6.82
CA ILE A 365 -1.99 -6.09 5.75
C ILE A 365 -2.07 -7.20 4.69
N ILE A 366 -0.94 -7.80 4.33
CA ILE A 366 -0.86 -8.84 3.27
C ILE A 366 -1.55 -10.14 3.71
N PHE A 367 -1.37 -10.56 4.97
CA PHE A 367 -1.81 -11.86 5.45
C PHE A 367 -3.04 -11.81 6.37
N GLY A 368 -3.39 -10.64 6.89
CA GLY A 368 -4.59 -10.43 7.71
C GLY A 368 -5.84 -10.13 6.89
N ALA A 369 -7.00 -10.26 7.53
CA ALA A 369 -8.28 -9.87 6.98
C ALA A 369 -8.72 -8.50 7.53
N LYS A 370 -9.49 -7.71 6.76
CA LYS A 370 -10.08 -6.47 7.30
C LYS A 370 -11.00 -6.82 8.48
N ALA A 371 -10.75 -6.19 9.63
CA ALA A 371 -11.54 -6.41 10.83
C ALA A 371 -12.85 -5.61 10.78
N SER A 372 -13.88 -6.10 11.45
CA SER A 372 -15.16 -5.39 11.58
C SER A 372 -15.08 -4.11 12.41
N ARG A 373 -14.04 -3.98 13.24
CA ARG A 373 -13.83 -2.84 14.15
C ARG A 373 -13.53 -1.51 13.43
N GLY A 374 -13.04 -1.56 12.19
CA GLY A 374 -12.82 -0.35 11.40
C GLY A 374 -11.94 -0.58 10.18
N GLU A 375 -11.93 0.38 9.25
CA GLU A 375 -11.31 0.25 7.92
C GLU A 375 -9.81 -0.14 7.94
N TYR A 376 -9.05 0.37 8.92
CA TYR A 376 -7.61 0.13 9.07
C TYR A 376 -7.27 -0.80 10.23
N HIS A 377 -8.22 -1.66 10.62
CA HIS A 377 -7.98 -2.75 11.55
C HIS A 377 -7.87 -4.07 10.78
N PHE A 378 -6.90 -4.89 11.15
CA PHE A 378 -6.60 -6.14 10.45
C PHE A 378 -6.51 -7.29 11.44
N ASP A 379 -7.31 -8.33 11.21
CA ASP A 379 -7.31 -9.56 11.98
C ASP A 379 -6.29 -10.55 11.39
N VAL A 380 -5.28 -10.89 12.17
CA VAL A 380 -4.29 -11.92 11.88
C VAL A 380 -4.68 -13.17 12.69
N ASN A 381 -5.50 -14.02 12.09
CA ASN A 381 -6.02 -15.22 12.73
C ASN A 381 -4.99 -16.36 12.81
N GLU A 382 -4.08 -16.42 11.84
CA GLU A 382 -3.04 -17.45 11.73
C GLU A 382 -1.68 -16.82 11.46
N CYS A 383 -0.63 -17.42 12.01
CA CYS A 383 0.73 -17.03 11.73
C CYS A 383 1.08 -17.30 10.26
N PRO A 384 1.53 -16.29 9.47
CA PRO A 384 1.88 -16.50 8.06
C PRO A 384 3.16 -17.35 7.87
N LEU A 385 3.85 -17.67 8.96
CA LEU A 385 5.04 -18.50 8.98
C LEU A 385 4.69 -19.96 9.35
N CYS A 386 4.26 -20.24 10.58
CA CYS A 386 3.99 -21.61 11.03
C CYS A 386 2.54 -22.07 10.90
N GLY A 387 1.60 -21.20 10.59
CA GLY A 387 0.16 -21.53 10.51
C GLY A 387 -0.54 -21.66 11.86
N GLU A 388 0.14 -21.49 13.00
CA GLU A 388 -0.51 -21.51 14.31
C GLU A 388 -1.52 -20.37 14.48
N THR A 389 -2.63 -20.67 15.16
CA THR A 389 -3.67 -19.69 15.48
C THR A 389 -3.12 -18.59 16.41
N CYS A 390 -3.35 -17.33 16.05
CA CYS A 390 -2.88 -16.15 16.79
C CYS A 390 -4.03 -15.29 17.34
N GLN A 391 -5.15 -15.17 16.59
CA GLN A 391 -6.30 -14.30 16.91
C GLN A 391 -5.90 -12.90 17.43
N MET A 392 -5.22 -12.11 16.60
CA MET A 392 -4.85 -10.74 16.95
C MET A 392 -5.45 -9.73 15.98
N THR A 393 -5.87 -8.57 16.48
CA THR A 393 -6.32 -7.43 15.68
C THR A 393 -5.28 -6.32 15.78
N VAL A 394 -4.76 -5.87 14.65
CA VAL A 394 -3.75 -4.81 14.57
C VAL A 394 -4.36 -3.58 13.92
N ARG A 395 -4.18 -2.42 14.56
CA ARG A 395 -4.51 -1.12 13.97
C ARG A 395 -3.35 -0.58 13.14
N GLN A 396 -3.59 -0.30 11.87
CA GLN A 396 -2.65 0.42 11.01
C GLN A 396 -3.01 1.90 10.95
N LEU A 397 -2.00 2.76 10.84
CA LEU A 397 -2.22 4.19 10.64
C LEU A 397 -2.76 4.41 9.20
N PRO A 398 -3.92 5.06 9.02
CA PRO A 398 -4.42 5.41 7.70
C PRO A 398 -3.42 6.30 6.94
N PRO A 399 -3.18 6.09 5.64
CA PRO A 399 -2.23 6.89 4.86
C PRO A 399 -2.51 8.41 4.86
N THR A 400 -3.77 8.80 5.04
CA THR A 400 -4.21 10.20 5.07
C THR A 400 -4.25 10.81 6.48
N LYS A 401 -4.04 9.99 7.53
CA LYS A 401 -4.05 10.44 8.93
C LYS A 401 -2.63 10.79 9.38
N ARG A 402 -2.47 11.93 10.05
CA ARG A 402 -1.21 12.26 10.75
C ARG A 402 -1.08 11.45 12.06
N PRO A 403 0.11 10.93 12.40
CA PRO A 403 0.31 10.22 13.66
C PRO A 403 -0.03 11.09 14.88
N VAL A 404 -0.66 10.51 15.89
CA VAL A 404 -0.90 11.13 17.21
C VAL A 404 0.11 10.56 18.20
N LEU A 405 0.86 11.43 18.87
CA LEU A 405 1.97 11.04 19.74
C LEU A 405 1.69 11.42 21.21
N LEU A 406 2.01 10.52 22.14
CA LEU A 406 2.04 10.81 23.58
C LEU A 406 3.48 10.82 24.07
N SER A 407 3.91 11.86 24.77
CA SER A 407 5.24 11.93 25.39
C SER A 407 5.10 12.19 26.88
N LEU A 408 5.66 11.31 27.71
CA LEU A 408 5.66 11.42 29.18
C LEU A 408 7.07 11.61 29.72
N ASP A 409 7.30 12.78 30.30
CA ASP A 409 8.63 13.18 30.80
C ASP A 409 9.03 12.42 32.08
N GLY A 410 10.32 12.49 32.41
CA GLY A 410 10.82 12.09 33.72
C GLY A 410 10.46 13.10 34.82
N GLY A 411 10.47 12.67 36.09
CA GLY A 411 10.15 13.58 37.19
C GLY A 411 10.00 12.98 38.59
N GLY A 412 10.29 11.68 38.76
CA GLY A 412 10.11 10.97 40.02
C GLY A 412 8.65 10.96 40.48
N ILE A 413 8.41 11.24 41.76
CA ILE A 413 7.05 11.29 42.33
C ILE A 413 6.09 12.25 41.60
N ARG A 414 6.61 13.25 40.87
CA ARG A 414 5.80 14.20 40.08
C ARG A 414 5.09 13.54 38.89
N GLY A 415 5.40 12.29 38.56
CA GLY A 415 4.67 11.49 37.57
C GLY A 415 3.15 11.38 37.85
N ILE A 416 2.71 11.60 39.09
CA ILE A 416 1.29 11.69 39.44
C ILE A 416 0.55 12.81 38.69
N ILE A 417 1.24 13.92 38.35
CA ILE A 417 0.65 15.02 37.58
C ILE A 417 0.29 14.54 36.17
N GLN A 418 1.16 13.73 35.56
CA GLN A 418 0.92 13.16 34.23
C GLN A 418 -0.32 12.27 34.26
N LEU A 419 -0.43 11.39 35.24
CA LEU A 419 -1.61 10.52 35.39
C LEU A 419 -2.90 11.33 35.62
N GLY A 420 -2.84 12.42 36.39
CA GLY A 420 -3.98 13.31 36.58
C GLY A 420 -4.42 14.02 35.29
N LEU A 421 -3.46 14.45 34.46
CA LEU A 421 -3.73 15.04 33.14
C LEU A 421 -4.31 14.01 32.16
N ILE A 422 -3.74 12.80 32.13
CA ILE A 422 -4.22 11.71 31.28
C ILE A 422 -5.63 11.27 31.70
N TRP A 423 -5.90 11.18 33.01
CA TRP A 423 -7.23 10.90 33.51
C TRP A 423 -8.22 12.01 33.14
N SER A 424 -7.83 13.28 33.24
CA SER A 424 -8.68 14.39 32.80
C SER A 424 -8.97 14.35 31.29
N LEU A 425 -7.98 13.97 30.48
CA LEU A 425 -8.15 13.75 29.04
C LEU A 425 -9.11 12.59 28.76
N ASP A 426 -8.95 11.47 29.44
CA ASP A 426 -9.82 10.30 29.32
C ASP A 426 -11.28 10.64 29.63
N GLN A 427 -11.53 11.42 30.70
CA GLN A 427 -12.86 11.93 31.03
C GLN A 427 -13.41 12.88 29.96
N ALA A 428 -12.58 13.77 29.42
CA ALA A 428 -12.98 14.69 28.36
C ALA A 428 -13.33 13.97 27.04
N LEU A 429 -12.77 12.78 26.82
CA LEU A 429 -13.07 11.90 25.68
C LEU A 429 -14.23 10.93 25.95
N GLY A 430 -14.89 11.04 27.10
CA GLY A 430 -16.05 10.23 27.48
C GLY A 430 -15.72 8.90 28.15
N GLY A 431 -14.44 8.56 28.36
CA GLY A 431 -13.99 7.34 29.06
C GLY A 431 -14.33 6.01 28.35
N GLU A 432 -14.84 6.07 27.12
CA GLU A 432 -15.24 4.89 26.34
C GLU A 432 -14.09 4.34 25.47
N ILE A 433 -13.16 5.20 25.06
CA ILE A 433 -12.07 4.86 24.13
C ILE A 433 -10.77 4.63 24.93
N PRO A 434 -10.18 3.41 24.89
CA PRO A 434 -8.90 3.16 25.53
C PRO A 434 -7.78 4.04 24.96
N LEU A 435 -6.84 4.48 25.80
CA LEU A 435 -5.65 5.24 25.36
C LEU A 435 -4.87 4.56 24.24
N SER A 436 -4.85 3.22 24.25
CA SER A 436 -4.20 2.39 23.24
C SER A 436 -4.83 2.46 21.85
N GLU A 437 -6.04 3.02 21.72
CA GLU A 437 -6.72 3.29 20.45
C GLU A 437 -6.57 4.74 19.98
N ILE A 438 -6.15 5.64 20.86
CA ILE A 438 -5.99 7.06 20.54
C ILE A 438 -4.62 7.28 19.89
N PHE A 439 -3.56 6.92 20.61
CA PHE A 439 -2.18 7.23 20.24
C PHE A 439 -1.60 6.21 19.25
N ASP A 440 -0.74 6.68 18.35
CA ASP A 440 -0.03 5.86 17.37
C ASP A 440 1.40 5.51 17.84
N LEU A 441 1.97 6.36 18.70
CA LEU A 441 3.25 6.15 19.40
C LEU A 441 3.21 6.84 20.77
N CYS A 442 3.67 6.11 21.79
CA CYS A 442 3.85 6.60 23.15
C CYS A 442 5.33 6.55 23.53
N ALA A 443 5.89 7.66 23.99
CA ALA A 443 7.28 7.78 24.41
C ALA A 443 7.36 8.17 25.89
N GLY A 444 8.23 7.52 26.66
CA GLY A 444 8.32 7.74 28.11
C GLY A 444 9.74 7.65 28.66
N THR A 445 10.08 8.59 29.55
CA THR A 445 11.39 8.62 30.23
C THR A 445 11.20 8.44 31.74
N SER A 446 11.98 7.55 32.38
CA SER A 446 11.91 7.32 33.83
C SER A 446 10.47 7.03 34.30
N VAL A 447 9.93 7.77 35.27
CA VAL A 447 8.54 7.60 35.75
C VAL A 447 7.50 7.72 34.62
N GLY A 448 7.76 8.53 33.59
CA GLY A 448 6.89 8.59 32.42
C GLY A 448 6.86 7.27 31.66
N GLY A 449 7.99 6.56 31.60
CA GLY A 449 8.08 5.19 31.10
C GLY A 449 7.27 4.21 31.95
N LEU A 450 7.40 4.28 33.28
CA LEU A 450 6.62 3.43 34.20
C LEU A 450 5.10 3.67 34.08
N ASN A 451 4.68 4.93 33.98
CA ASN A 451 3.30 5.30 33.72
C ASN A 451 2.81 4.72 32.38
N LEU A 452 3.61 4.84 31.31
CA LEU A 452 3.27 4.23 30.03
C LEU A 452 3.17 2.71 30.13
N MET A 453 4.04 2.05 30.88
CA MET A 453 3.97 0.61 31.02
C MET A 453 2.67 0.18 31.70
N ASP A 454 2.26 0.86 32.77
CA ASP A 454 0.99 0.54 33.42
C ASP A 454 -0.22 0.81 32.50
N LEU A 455 -0.25 1.97 31.83
CA LEU A 455 -1.36 2.37 30.97
C LEU A 455 -1.47 1.52 29.68
N VAL A 456 -0.34 1.18 29.07
CA VAL A 456 -0.31 0.51 27.76
C VAL A 456 -0.13 -1.00 27.91
N PHE A 457 0.89 -1.44 28.64
CA PHE A 457 1.21 -2.86 28.76
C PHE A 457 0.27 -3.55 29.76
N ASN A 458 -0.04 -2.96 30.92
CA ASN A 458 -1.02 -3.57 31.83
C ASN A 458 -2.47 -3.26 31.44
N GLY A 459 -2.69 -2.29 30.54
CA GLY A 459 -4.03 -1.85 30.15
C GLY A 459 -4.80 -1.20 31.31
N SER A 460 -4.09 -0.68 32.32
CA SER A 460 -4.70 -0.02 33.46
C SER A 460 -5.46 1.23 33.03
N ARG A 461 -6.63 1.47 33.62
CA ARG A 461 -7.37 2.72 33.41
C ARG A 461 -6.61 3.88 34.04
N PRO A 462 -6.61 5.09 33.42
CA PRO A 462 -5.94 6.26 33.96
C PRO A 462 -6.30 6.59 35.41
N GLU A 463 -7.58 6.45 35.76
CA GLU A 463 -8.08 6.62 37.12
C GLU A 463 -7.40 5.64 38.11
N THR A 464 -7.37 4.35 37.77
CA THR A 464 -6.77 3.31 38.60
C THR A 464 -5.27 3.54 38.77
N SER A 465 -4.56 3.89 37.69
CA SER A 465 -3.14 4.25 37.74
C SER A 465 -2.91 5.45 38.64
N PHE A 466 -3.72 6.51 38.52
CA PHE A 466 -3.63 7.72 39.35
C PHE A 466 -3.84 7.42 40.85
N GLN A 467 -4.87 6.65 41.19
CA GLN A 467 -5.21 6.32 42.58
C GLN A 467 -4.14 5.42 43.24
N SER A 468 -3.57 4.47 42.48
CA SER A 468 -2.58 3.52 42.99
C SER A 468 -1.14 4.07 43.03
N PHE A 469 -0.84 5.13 42.28
CA PHE A 469 0.51 5.69 42.13
C PHE A 469 1.17 6.06 43.47
N SER A 470 0.41 6.65 44.40
CA SER A 470 0.97 7.05 45.71
C SER A 470 1.46 5.86 46.53
N GLY A 471 0.75 4.72 46.45
CA GLY A 471 1.16 3.48 47.11
C GLY A 471 2.38 2.85 46.44
N PHE A 472 2.41 2.84 45.10
CA PHE A 472 3.55 2.40 44.31
C PHE A 472 4.81 3.21 44.63
N ALA A 473 4.72 4.52 44.60
CA ALA A 473 5.86 5.39 44.85
C ALA A 473 6.38 5.29 46.29
N ARG A 474 5.50 5.07 47.28
CA ARG A 474 5.93 4.82 48.66
C ARG A 474 6.81 3.57 48.76
N LYS A 475 6.42 2.47 48.11
CA LYS A 475 7.21 1.24 48.07
C LYS A 475 8.58 1.46 47.43
N ILE A 476 8.66 2.23 46.35
CA ILE A 476 9.93 2.52 45.64
C ILE A 476 10.86 3.42 46.46
N PHE A 477 10.31 4.48 47.07
CA PHE A 477 11.10 5.48 47.79
C PHE A 477 11.21 5.21 49.30
N GLU A 478 10.88 4.00 49.75
CA GLU A 478 11.08 3.56 51.13
C GLU A 478 12.58 3.61 51.46
N LYS A 479 12.93 4.42 52.47
CA LYS A 479 14.33 4.54 52.92
C LYS A 479 14.66 3.35 53.82
N PRO A 480 15.80 2.65 53.60
CA PRO A 480 16.30 1.68 54.58
C PRO A 480 16.48 2.40 55.92
N GLY A 481 16.10 1.78 57.04
CA GLY A 481 16.16 2.41 58.36
C GLY A 481 17.51 3.10 58.63
N VAL A 482 17.54 4.44 58.68
CA VAL A 482 18.74 5.22 58.97
C VAL A 482 18.66 5.81 60.37
N VAL A 483 19.62 5.42 61.20
CA VAL A 483 20.00 6.09 62.46
C VAL A 483 20.38 7.54 62.17
N ASN A 484 19.77 8.48 62.91
CA ASN A 484 19.81 9.90 62.66
C ASN A 484 21.19 10.51 63.01
N MET A 485 22.13 10.54 62.06
CA MET A 485 23.44 11.20 62.17
C MET A 485 23.75 12.01 60.89
N PRO A 486 23.88 13.35 60.94
CA PRO A 486 23.93 14.22 59.75
C PRO A 486 25.13 14.00 58.81
N TRP A 487 26.33 13.72 59.35
CA TRP A 487 27.57 13.62 58.58
C TRP A 487 27.78 12.26 57.91
N ALA A 488 27.13 11.20 58.41
CA ALA A 488 27.17 9.85 57.81
C ALA A 488 26.36 9.73 56.51
N LYS A 489 25.46 10.69 56.22
CA LYS A 489 24.66 10.73 54.98
C LYS A 489 25.51 10.99 53.72
N CYS A 490 26.53 11.85 53.82
CA CYS A 490 27.43 12.15 52.71
C CYS A 490 28.36 10.97 52.38
N LEU A 491 28.88 10.26 53.39
CA LEU A 491 29.77 9.11 53.17
C LEU A 491 29.03 7.86 52.67
N LYS A 492 27.80 7.58 53.15
CA LYS A 492 27.02 6.42 52.69
C LYS A 492 26.53 6.56 51.24
N GLY A 493 26.27 7.77 50.76
CA GLY A 493 25.90 8.01 49.36
C GLY A 493 27.07 7.91 48.37
N PHE A 494 28.31 8.05 48.86
CA PHE A 494 29.54 7.87 48.05
C PHE A 494 29.98 6.41 47.94
N LEU A 495 29.55 5.55 48.88
CA LEU A 495 29.91 4.12 48.95
C LEU A 495 28.79 3.17 48.48
N LYS A 496 27.58 3.68 48.23
CA LYS A 496 26.47 2.93 47.64
C LYS A 496 26.10 3.55 46.30
N ASP A 497 25.91 2.72 45.28
CA ASP A 497 25.48 3.04 43.91
C ASP A 497 24.06 3.71 43.81
N GLY A 498 23.50 4.24 44.90
CA GLY A 498 22.20 4.90 44.87
C GLY A 498 21.69 5.36 46.24
N GLN A 499 20.78 6.34 46.22
CA GLN A 499 20.09 6.85 47.42
C GLN A 499 19.02 5.88 47.96
N TYR A 500 18.55 4.96 47.12
CA TYR A 500 17.49 3.99 47.41
C TYR A 500 17.98 2.57 47.09
N ASP A 501 17.30 1.56 47.65
CA ASP A 501 17.66 0.15 47.44
C ASP A 501 17.19 -0.33 46.05
N GLY A 502 18.15 -0.64 45.18
CA GLY A 502 17.88 -1.17 43.83
C GLY A 502 17.14 -2.50 43.85
N GLN A 503 17.40 -3.37 44.85
CA GLN A 503 16.72 -4.68 44.94
C GLN A 503 15.23 -4.53 45.26
N ASN A 504 14.89 -3.55 46.10
CA ASN A 504 13.49 -3.23 46.40
C ASN A 504 12.77 -2.67 45.17
N LEU A 505 13.42 -1.78 44.41
CA LEU A 505 12.88 -1.28 43.14
C LEU A 505 12.61 -2.42 42.16
N GLU A 506 13.58 -3.31 41.94
CA GLU A 506 13.40 -4.47 41.07
C GLU A 506 12.26 -5.38 41.55
N GLY A 507 12.17 -5.66 42.85
CA GLY A 507 11.10 -6.47 43.43
C GLY A 507 9.71 -5.87 43.19
N VAL A 508 9.57 -4.56 43.36
CA VAL A 508 8.32 -3.83 43.10
C VAL A 508 7.96 -3.85 41.62
N LEU A 509 8.92 -3.61 40.72
CA LEU A 509 8.71 -3.62 39.27
C LEU A 509 8.33 -5.02 38.77
N ARG A 510 9.02 -6.07 39.21
CA ARG A 510 8.66 -7.47 38.89
C ARG A 510 7.24 -7.81 39.35
N GLY A 511 6.82 -7.30 40.49
CA GLY A 511 5.46 -7.49 41.02
C GLY A 511 4.38 -6.81 40.19
N GLN A 512 4.65 -5.63 39.61
CA GLN A 512 3.67 -4.87 38.81
C GLN A 512 3.69 -5.19 37.32
N LEU A 513 4.86 -5.46 36.73
CA LEU A 513 5.03 -5.63 35.29
C LEU A 513 5.15 -7.11 34.87
N GLY A 514 5.26 -8.00 35.84
CA GLY A 514 5.52 -9.42 35.65
C GLY A 514 7.01 -9.73 35.48
N SER A 515 7.43 -10.89 35.97
CA SER A 515 8.85 -11.29 36.03
C SER A 515 9.42 -11.82 34.71
N SER A 516 8.57 -12.29 33.80
CA SER A 516 8.96 -12.96 32.55
C SER A 516 8.55 -12.21 31.27
N ARG A 517 7.80 -11.10 31.41
CA ARG A 517 7.30 -10.31 30.29
C ARG A 517 8.45 -9.57 29.62
N ARG A 518 8.51 -9.60 28.30
CA ARG A 518 9.52 -8.86 27.51
C ARG A 518 8.88 -7.68 26.78
N ILE A 519 9.64 -6.61 26.58
CA ILE A 519 9.16 -5.40 25.90
C ILE A 519 8.65 -5.67 24.48
N PHE A 520 9.30 -6.61 23.77
CA PHE A 520 8.86 -7.09 22.46
C PHE A 520 8.44 -8.56 22.60
N SER A 521 7.18 -8.77 22.96
CA SER A 521 6.59 -10.11 23.06
C SER A 521 5.13 -10.08 22.67
N ALA A 522 4.62 -11.24 22.26
CA ALA A 522 3.20 -11.41 22.10
C ALA A 522 2.58 -11.51 23.49
N GLU A 523 1.79 -10.51 23.84
CA GLU A 523 0.94 -10.58 25.00
C GLU A 523 -0.21 -11.56 24.73
N THR A 524 -0.79 -12.12 25.78
CA THR A 524 -2.06 -12.87 25.68
C THR A 524 -3.24 -11.97 25.28
N THR A 525 -3.00 -10.70 25.01
CA THR A 525 -4.00 -9.74 24.55
C THR A 525 -4.21 -9.87 23.04
N THR A 526 -5.47 -9.93 22.63
CA THR A 526 -5.88 -9.95 21.22
C THR A 526 -5.59 -8.63 20.49
N TYR A 527 -5.16 -7.58 21.18
CA TYR A 527 -4.84 -6.27 20.62
C TYR A 527 -3.47 -5.77 21.14
N PRO A 528 -2.45 -5.63 20.28
CA PRO A 528 -1.08 -5.31 20.71
C PRO A 528 -0.86 -3.85 21.13
N GLY A 529 -1.87 -2.97 21.00
CA GLY A 529 -1.77 -1.57 21.42
C GLY A 529 -0.89 -0.69 20.51
N PRO A 530 -0.55 0.52 20.97
CA PRO A 530 0.27 1.47 20.24
C PRO A 530 1.75 1.07 20.26
N ARG A 531 2.54 1.71 19.40
CA ARG A 531 4.00 1.64 19.52
C ARG A 531 4.44 2.34 20.79
N VAL A 532 5.38 1.75 21.51
CA VAL A 532 5.94 2.28 22.77
C VAL A 532 7.45 2.39 22.63
N ALA A 533 7.99 3.55 23.02
CA ALA A 533 9.40 3.84 23.09
C ALA A 533 9.77 4.30 24.52
N LEU A 534 10.62 3.53 25.19
CA LEU A 534 11.12 3.82 26.52
C LEU A 534 12.55 4.35 26.40
N ILE A 535 12.79 5.51 26.98
CA ILE A 535 14.06 6.22 26.88
C ILE A 535 14.87 5.96 28.14
N THR A 536 16.07 5.44 27.97
CA THR A 536 17.06 5.17 29.02
C THR A 536 18.41 5.81 28.67
N SER A 537 19.37 5.77 29.59
CA SER A 537 20.73 6.24 29.35
C SER A 537 21.70 5.09 29.58
N ARG A 538 22.61 4.88 28.63
CA ARG A 538 23.68 3.89 28.79
C ARG A 538 24.68 4.38 29.84
N ILE A 539 25.07 3.48 30.74
CA ILE A 539 25.96 3.80 31.86
C ILE A 539 27.39 4.13 31.39
N SER A 540 27.87 3.47 30.34
CA SER A 540 29.27 3.58 29.91
C SER A 540 29.64 4.92 29.29
N ASP A 541 28.71 5.58 28.59
CA ASP A 541 28.98 6.79 27.80
C ASP A 541 27.89 7.88 27.91
N GLY A 542 26.80 7.60 28.64
CA GLY A 542 25.67 8.53 28.74
C GLY A 542 24.83 8.64 27.47
N LYS A 543 25.05 7.78 26.46
CA LYS A 543 24.27 7.81 25.21
C LYS A 543 22.82 7.46 25.52
N ALA A 544 21.89 8.26 24.99
CA ALA A 544 20.47 7.95 25.10
C ALA A 544 20.15 6.65 24.36
N CYS A 545 19.40 5.75 24.99
CA CYS A 545 18.99 4.49 24.42
C CYS A 545 17.46 4.43 24.33
N VAL A 546 16.95 3.93 23.22
CA VAL A 546 15.53 3.70 23.00
C VAL A 546 15.26 2.21 22.98
N LEU A 547 14.42 1.76 23.91
CA LEU A 547 13.90 0.40 23.98
C LEU A 547 12.44 0.42 23.57
N ALA A 548 12.06 -0.42 22.60
CA ALA A 548 10.73 -0.34 22.00
C ALA A 548 10.05 -1.71 21.85
N ASN A 549 8.71 -1.68 21.82
CA ASN A 549 7.87 -2.84 21.46
C ASN A 549 7.68 -2.98 19.93
N TYR A 550 8.50 -2.30 19.13
CA TYR A 550 8.52 -2.42 17.68
C TYR A 550 9.96 -2.29 17.19
N ARG A 551 10.22 -2.72 15.96
CA ARG A 551 11.47 -2.46 15.25
C ARG A 551 11.18 -1.47 14.14
N GLY A 552 11.61 -0.23 14.33
CA GLY A 552 11.39 0.84 13.35
C GLY A 552 12.13 0.60 12.04
N SER A 553 11.68 1.23 10.96
CA SER A 553 12.38 1.23 9.67
C SER A 553 13.39 2.37 9.56
N GLY A 554 14.48 2.13 8.81
CA GLY A 554 15.49 3.14 8.47
C GLY A 554 16.87 2.88 9.05
N ASN A 555 17.90 3.26 8.29
CA ASN A 555 19.29 3.25 8.76
C ASN A 555 19.49 4.44 9.69
N ARG A 556 19.82 4.15 10.95
CA ARG A 556 20.22 5.19 11.91
C ARG A 556 21.72 5.38 11.77
N GLN A 557 22.15 6.62 11.54
CA GLN A 557 23.58 6.93 11.48
C GLN A 557 24.25 6.63 12.83
N GLU A 558 25.53 6.21 12.80
CA GLU A 558 26.30 5.91 14.01
C GLU A 558 26.37 7.12 14.96
N ASP A 559 26.44 8.33 14.39
CA ASP A 559 26.47 9.63 15.07
C ASP A 559 25.09 10.12 15.58
N SER A 560 24.08 9.25 15.58
CA SER A 560 22.75 9.58 16.11
C SER A 560 22.82 9.96 17.59
N ALA A 561 22.04 11.01 17.96
CA ALA A 561 21.90 11.50 19.34
C ALA A 561 21.37 10.44 20.32
N TYR A 562 20.79 9.36 19.80
CA TYR A 562 20.36 8.20 20.56
C TYR A 562 20.66 6.91 19.79
N GLU A 563 20.80 5.82 20.53
CA GLU A 563 20.87 4.46 20.00
C GLU A 563 19.52 3.78 20.18
N PHE A 564 19.02 3.10 19.16
CA PHE A 564 17.79 2.32 19.26
C PHE A 564 18.16 0.85 19.38
N LEU A 565 17.88 0.26 20.54
CA LEU A 565 18.33 -1.06 20.88
C LEU A 565 17.43 -2.11 20.21
N VAL A 566 18.03 -2.92 19.34
CA VAL A 566 17.40 -4.08 18.71
C VAL A 566 18.19 -5.31 19.11
N SER A 567 17.56 -6.17 19.90
CA SER A 567 18.11 -7.49 20.21
C SER A 567 18.08 -8.38 18.96
N GLY A 568 19.08 -9.24 18.79
CA GLY A 568 19.09 -10.21 17.69
C GLY A 568 18.11 -11.34 17.98
N THR A 569 18.15 -11.85 19.21
CA THR A 569 17.35 -13.01 19.65
C THR A 569 16.26 -12.64 20.66
N LYS A 570 15.29 -13.56 20.84
CA LYS A 570 14.25 -13.43 21.86
C LYS A 570 14.82 -13.38 23.28
N SER A 571 15.89 -14.13 23.56
CA SER A 571 16.57 -14.16 24.87
C SER A 571 17.26 -12.85 25.22
N GLU A 572 17.75 -12.13 24.22
CA GLU A 572 18.39 -10.81 24.36
C GLU A 572 17.39 -9.66 24.47
N THR A 573 16.10 -9.88 24.16
CA THR A 573 15.07 -8.83 24.26
C THR A 573 14.80 -8.52 25.73
N PRO A 574 15.02 -7.30 26.24
CA PRO A 574 14.90 -7.02 27.68
C PRO A 574 13.55 -7.39 28.28
N LEU A 575 13.58 -7.87 29.53
CA LEU A 575 12.37 -8.02 30.31
C LEU A 575 11.80 -6.63 30.60
N LEU A 576 10.47 -6.50 30.63
CA LEU A 576 9.81 -5.21 30.76
C LEU A 576 10.20 -4.48 32.06
N TRP A 577 10.47 -5.23 33.14
CA TRP A 577 10.92 -4.68 34.42
C TRP A 577 12.41 -4.29 34.45
N GLU A 578 13.22 -4.75 33.48
CA GLU A 578 14.65 -4.40 33.35
C GLU A 578 14.85 -3.08 32.58
N VAL A 579 13.83 -2.66 31.83
CA VAL A 579 13.82 -1.41 31.05
C VAL A 579 13.48 -0.23 31.94
#